data_AF-A0A955QLE7-F1
#
_entry.id   AF-A0A955QLE7-F1
#
_cell.length_a   1.000
_cell.length_b   1.000
_cell.length_c   1.000
_cell.angle_alpha   90.00
_cell.angle_beta   90.00
_cell.angle_gamma   90.00
#
_symmetry.space_group_name_H-M   'P 1'
#
loop_
_entity.id
_entity.type
_entity.pdbx_description
1 polymer ?
#
loop_
_entity_poly.entity_id
_entity_poly.type
_entity_poly.pdbx_seq_one_letter_code
_entity_poly.pdbx_strand_id
1 'polypeptide(L)'
;MRRLWYFLREAFISIRTHRTGTFIGVLTTAFTLTSFGVFLLLYHNVNTLLGRIQHNIQIIVYPKDGLEPAKLDALGKLLKSDQVVDSLTSISKQQALEDFKQQFPQETHL
;
A
#
# COMPACT_ATOMS: atom_id res chain seq x y z
N MET A 1 4.67 47.72 -14.97
CA MET A 1 4.15 46.67 -15.88
C MET A 1 4.84 46.63 -17.25
N ARG A 2 4.98 47.73 -18.01
CA ARG A 2 5.62 47.72 -19.35
C ARG A 2 7.04 47.14 -19.40
N ARG A 3 7.86 47.36 -18.36
CA ARG A 3 9.21 46.80 -18.25
C ARG A 3 9.21 45.28 -18.10
N LEU A 4 8.30 44.73 -17.29
CA LEU A 4 8.18 43.28 -17.09
C LEU A 4 7.76 42.58 -18.40
N TRP A 5 6.82 43.20 -19.13
CA TRP A 5 6.41 42.75 -20.46
C TRP A 5 7.56 42.79 -21.47
N TYR A 6 8.39 43.84 -21.42
CA TYR A 6 9.58 43.95 -22.26
C TYR A 6 10.55 42.79 -21.99
N PHE A 7 10.88 42.51 -20.72
CA PHE A 7 11.78 41.39 -20.37
C PHE A 7 11.22 40.03 -20.76
N LEU A 8 9.92 39.78 -20.56
CA LEU A 8 9.28 38.53 -20.99
C LEU A 8 9.31 38.36 -22.51
N ARG A 9 9.07 39.45 -23.25
CA ARG A 9 9.15 39.46 -24.72
C ARG A 9 10.58 39.20 -25.20
N GLU A 10 11.57 39.87 -24.60
CA GLU A 10 12.99 39.68 -24.93
C GLU A 10 13.43 38.24 -24.61
N ALA A 11 12.99 37.69 -23.48
CA ALA A 11 13.29 36.30 -23.09
C ALA A 11 12.70 35.30 -24.08
N PHE A 12 11.47 35.50 -24.54
CA PHE A 12 10.83 34.63 -25.54
C PHE A 12 11.53 34.71 -26.90
N ILE A 13 11.96 35.92 -27.30
CA ILE A 13 12.76 36.12 -28.51
C ILE A 13 14.12 35.42 -28.39
N SER A 14 14.78 35.52 -27.22
CA SER A 14 16.06 34.87 -26.94
C SER A 14 15.97 33.34 -27.00
N ILE A 15 14.93 32.77 -26.39
CA ILE A 15 14.61 31.33 -26.48
C ILE A 15 14.43 30.89 -27.93
N ARG A 16 13.73 31.70 -28.74
CA ARG A 16 13.50 31.42 -30.16
C ARG A 16 14.76 31.55 -31.01
N THR A 17 15.75 32.33 -30.60
CA THR A 17 17.03 32.49 -31.29
C THR A 17 18.01 31.38 -30.91
N HIS A 18 18.04 30.98 -29.63
CA HIS A 18 18.88 29.89 -29.11
C HIS A 18 18.07 28.61 -28.90
N ARG A 19 17.44 28.13 -29.97
CA ARG A 19 16.49 26.99 -29.91
C ARG A 19 17.13 25.70 -29.41
N THR A 20 18.33 25.37 -29.90
CA THR A 20 19.00 24.11 -29.57
C THR A 20 19.39 24.05 -28.09
N GLY A 21 20.03 25.11 -27.57
CA GLY A 21 20.41 25.19 -26.16
C GLY A 21 19.21 25.21 -25.22
N THR A 22 18.17 25.97 -25.57
CA THR A 22 16.93 26.00 -24.79
C THR A 22 16.23 24.64 -24.80
N PHE A 23 16.21 23.95 -25.94
CA PHE A 23 15.63 22.62 -26.04
C PHE A 23 16.35 21.60 -25.15
N ILE A 24 17.69 21.60 -25.15
CA ILE A 24 18.49 20.73 -24.28
C ILE A 24 18.23 21.06 -22.79
N GLY A 25 18.15 22.34 -22.44
CA GLY A 25 17.83 22.78 -21.07
C GLY A 25 16.43 22.34 -20.61
N VAL A 26 15.42 22.45 -21.48
CA VAL A 26 14.06 21.97 -21.18
C VAL A 26 14.05 20.45 -21.06
N LEU A 27 14.75 19.73 -21.93
CA LEU A 27 14.80 18.26 -21.92
C LEU A 27 15.46 17.73 -20.64
N THR A 28 16.59 18.32 -20.24
CA THR A 28 17.29 17.96 -18.99
C THR A 28 16.43 18.27 -17.77
N THR A 29 15.78 19.44 -17.73
CA THR A 29 14.84 19.79 -16.66
C THR A 29 13.66 18.82 -16.61
N ALA A 30 13.05 18.50 -17.75
CA ALA A 30 11.96 17.54 -17.84
C ALA A 30 12.39 16.15 -17.37
N PHE A 31 13.60 15.72 -17.71
CA PHE A 31 14.16 14.45 -17.25
C PHE A 31 14.33 14.43 -15.73
N THR A 32 14.84 15.51 -15.13
CA THR A 32 15.00 15.59 -13.66
C THR A 32 13.64 15.57 -12.94
N LEU A 33 12.65 16.33 -13.41
CA LEU A 33 11.30 16.30 -12.84
C LEU A 33 10.64 14.94 -13.01
N THR A 34 10.80 14.32 -14.19
CA THR A 34 10.28 12.97 -14.45
C THR A 34 10.91 11.95 -13.50
N SER A 35 12.23 11.99 -13.33
CA SER A 35 12.93 11.11 -12.39
C SER A 35 12.40 11.26 -10.97
N PHE A 36 12.21 12.51 -10.51
CA PHE A 36 11.61 12.79 -9.20
C PHE A 36 10.18 12.25 -9.09
N GLY A 37 9.35 12.43 -10.12
CA GLY A 37 8.00 11.87 -10.18
C GLY A 37 7.98 10.34 -10.12
N VAL A 38 8.89 9.68 -10.82
CA VAL A 38 9.04 8.22 -10.77
C VAL A 38 9.40 7.76 -9.35
N PHE A 39 10.35 8.43 -8.68
CA PHE A 39 10.69 8.10 -7.29
C PHE A 39 9.51 8.27 -6.34
N LEU A 40 8.72 9.33 -6.49
CA LEU A 40 7.50 9.53 -5.70
C LEU A 40 6.49 8.41 -5.91
N LEU A 41 6.26 8.02 -7.17
CA LEU A 41 5.34 6.93 -7.51
C LEU A 41 5.84 5.60 -6.94
N LEU A 42 7.13 5.31 -7.06
CA LEU A 42 7.76 4.11 -6.49
C LEU A 42 7.62 4.10 -4.97
N TYR A 43 7.94 5.20 -4.29
CA TYR A 43 7.81 5.32 -2.84
C TYR A 43 6.37 5.04 -2.38
N HIS A 44 5.38 5.65 -3.03
CA HIS A 44 3.98 5.43 -2.69
C HIS A 44 3.53 3.98 -2.95
N ASN A 45 3.97 3.39 -4.07
CA ASN A 45 3.66 1.98 -4.39
C ASN A 45 4.28 1.02 -3.39
N VAL A 46 5.56 1.21 -3.02
CA VAL A 46 6.25 0.38 -2.03
C VAL A 46 5.58 0.50 -0.67
N ASN A 47 5.21 1.71 -0.22
CA ASN A 47 4.49 1.88 1.03
C ASN A 47 3.14 1.15 1.04
N THR A 48 2.42 1.20 -0.08
CA THR A 48 1.14 0.49 -0.25
C THR A 48 1.35 -1.04 -0.27
N LEU A 49 2.41 -1.51 -0.94
CA LEU A 49 2.76 -2.93 -0.97
C LEU A 49 3.19 -3.45 0.41
N LEU A 50 4.01 -2.69 1.13
CA LEU A 50 4.43 -3.00 2.49
C LEU A 50 3.24 -3.06 3.45
N GLY A 51 2.31 -2.11 3.37
CA GLY A 51 1.08 -2.13 4.17
C GLY A 51 0.23 -3.37 3.91
N ARG A 52 0.13 -3.82 2.64
CA ARG A 52 -0.55 -5.08 2.30
C ARG A 52 0.19 -6.29 2.86
N ILE A 53 1.52 -6.33 2.76
CA ILE A 53 2.31 -7.47 3.29
C ILE A 53 2.16 -7.56 4.81
N GLN A 54 2.24 -6.43 5.52
CA GLN A 54 2.07 -6.39 6.98
C GLN A 54 0.68 -6.87 7.42
N HIS A 55 -0.37 -6.52 6.67
CA HIS A 55 -1.75 -6.92 6.99
C HIS A 55 -2.08 -8.40 6.72
N ASN A 56 -1.22 -9.15 6.01
CA ASN A 56 -1.51 -10.53 5.63
C ASN A 56 -1.02 -11.59 6.64
N ILE A 57 -0.41 -11.19 7.76
CA ILE A 57 -0.02 -12.15 8.80
C ILE A 57 -1.25 -12.47 9.64
N GLN A 58 -2.01 -13.47 9.20
CA GLN A 58 -3.13 -14.05 9.96
C GLN A 58 -2.69 -15.39 10.53
N ILE A 59 -2.81 -15.56 11.85
CA ILE A 59 -2.53 -16.82 12.54
C ILE A 59 -3.86 -17.43 12.97
N ILE A 60 -4.16 -18.62 12.46
CA ILE A 60 -5.36 -19.37 12.85
C ILE A 60 -4.97 -20.38 13.92
N VAL A 61 -5.59 -20.27 15.10
CA VAL A 61 -5.39 -21.18 16.22
C VAL A 61 -6.58 -22.11 16.33
N TYR A 62 -6.34 -23.42 16.18
CA TYR A 62 -7.36 -24.45 16.34
C TYR A 62 -7.29 -25.02 17.76
N PRO A 63 -8.23 -24.68 18.66
CA PRO A 63 -8.26 -25.29 19.98
C PRO A 63 -8.66 -26.76 19.90
N LYS A 64 -8.19 -27.56 20.86
CA LYS A 64 -8.57 -28.97 20.97
C LYS A 64 -10.07 -29.11 21.25
N ASP A 65 -10.67 -30.14 20.68
CA ASP A 65 -12.08 -30.48 20.93
C ASP A 65 -12.36 -30.79 22.40
N GLY A 66 -13.47 -30.26 22.92
CA GLY A 66 -13.87 -30.42 24.32
C GLY A 66 -13.08 -29.56 25.30
N LEU A 67 -12.35 -28.56 24.83
CA LEU A 67 -11.69 -27.59 25.72
C LEU A 67 -12.74 -26.83 26.53
N GLU A 68 -12.50 -26.74 27.83
CA GLU A 68 -13.39 -26.06 28.76
C GLU A 68 -13.55 -24.57 28.37
N PRO A 69 -14.77 -24.01 28.36
CA PRO A 69 -15.01 -22.63 27.93
C PRO A 69 -14.18 -21.60 28.70
N ALA A 70 -13.91 -21.86 29.98
CA ALA A 70 -13.08 -21.01 30.82
C ALA A 70 -11.62 -20.93 30.32
N LYS A 71 -11.07 -22.01 29.79
CA LYS A 71 -9.71 -22.05 29.24
C LYS A 71 -9.62 -21.35 27.88
N LEU A 72 -10.67 -21.46 27.07
CA LEU A 72 -10.79 -20.69 25.82
C LEU A 72 -10.84 -19.19 26.07
N ASP A 73 -11.64 -18.75 27.05
CA ASP A 73 -11.73 -17.33 27.43
C ASP A 73 -10.40 -16.80 28.00
N ALA A 74 -9.71 -17.60 28.82
CA ALA A 74 -8.38 -17.26 29.32
C ALA A 74 -7.34 -17.11 28.20
N LEU A 75 -7.34 -18.02 27.21
CA LEU A 75 -6.46 -17.92 26.04
C LEU A 75 -6.77 -16.65 25.22
N GLY A 76 -8.05 -16.35 25.00
CA GLY A 76 -8.47 -15.15 24.27
C GLY A 76 -8.04 -13.86 24.98
N LYS A 77 -8.13 -13.81 26.31
CA LYS A 77 -7.64 -12.67 27.12
C LYS A 77 -6.13 -12.51 27.04
N LEU A 78 -5.38 -13.62 27.11
CA LEU A 78 -3.92 -13.60 27.00
C LEU A 78 -3.48 -13.07 25.64
N LEU A 79 -4.09 -13.55 24.55
CA LEU A 79 -3.80 -13.08 23.20
C LEU A 79 -4.18 -11.61 23.00
N LYS A 80 -5.32 -11.16 23.53
CA LYS A 80 -5.72 -9.74 23.47
C LYS A 80 -4.81 -8.80 24.29
N SER A 81 -4.12 -9.33 25.30
CA SER A 81 -3.21 -8.53 26.14
C SER A 81 -1.82 -8.38 25.53
N ASP A 82 -1.49 -9.14 24.49
CA ASP A 82 -0.22 -9.06 23.80
C ASP A 82 -0.19 -7.86 22.85
N GLN A 83 0.85 -7.03 22.94
CA GLN A 83 1.02 -5.83 22.10
C GLN A 83 1.25 -6.16 20.63
N VAL A 84 1.61 -7.40 20.31
CA VAL A 84 1.84 -7.86 18.93
C VAL A 84 0.53 -8.24 18.23
N VAL A 85 -0.55 -8.46 18.98
CA VAL A 85 -1.85 -8.86 18.43
C VAL A 85 -2.71 -7.63 18.13
N ASP A 86 -2.84 -7.32 16.85
CA ASP A 86 -3.65 -6.17 16.39
C ASP A 86 -5.17 -6.43 16.54
N SER A 87 -5.63 -7.66 16.23
CA SER A 87 -7.04 -8.05 16.38
C SER A 87 -7.20 -9.54 16.69
N LEU A 88 -8.28 -9.88 17.39
CA LEU A 88 -8.66 -11.26 17.70
C LEU A 88 -10.12 -11.49 17.34
N THR A 89 -10.37 -12.44 16.44
CA THR A 89 -11.72 -12.85 16.01
C THR A 89 -11.95 -14.31 16.35
N SER A 90 -13.03 -14.59 17.08
CA SER A 90 -13.46 -15.96 17.36
C SER A 90 -14.41 -16.43 16.28
N ILE A 91 -14.07 -17.52 15.60
CA ILE A 91 -14.90 -18.13 14.56
C ILE A 91 -15.44 -19.46 15.07
N SER A 92 -16.75 -19.67 14.92
CA SER A 92 -17.37 -20.95 15.29
C SER A 92 -17.02 -22.04 14.28
N LYS A 93 -17.09 -23.32 14.69
CA LYS A 93 -16.86 -24.45 13.76
C LYS A 93 -17.77 -24.41 12.53
N GLN A 94 -19.01 -23.94 12.69
CA GLN A 94 -19.97 -23.83 11.59
C GLN A 94 -19.55 -22.76 10.59
N GLN A 95 -19.18 -21.57 11.08
CA GLN A 95 -18.66 -20.50 10.22
C GLN A 95 -17.35 -20.91 9.56
N ALA A 96 -16.41 -21.54 10.28
CA ALA A 96 -15.16 -22.02 9.72
C ALA A 96 -15.38 -23.04 8.59
N LEU A 97 -16.42 -23.88 8.70
CA LEU A 97 -16.81 -24.81 7.64
C LEU A 97 -17.39 -24.08 6.43
N GLU A 98 -18.23 -23.06 6.64
CA GLU A 98 -18.79 -22.24 5.56
C GLU A 98 -17.69 -21.48 4.81
N ASP A 99 -16.78 -20.83 5.54
CA ASP A 99 -15.61 -20.14 4.99
C ASP A 99 -14.73 -21.10 4.18
N PHE A 100 -14.48 -22.31 4.71
CA PHE A 100 -13.72 -23.34 4.00
C PHE A 100 -14.38 -23.72 2.67
N LYS A 101 -15.69 -23.92 2.65
CA LYS A 101 -16.45 -24.24 1.43
C LYS A 101 -16.40 -23.11 0.39
N GLN A 102 -16.43 -21.85 0.84
CA GLN A 102 -16.31 -20.70 -0.06
C GLN A 102 -14.91 -20.57 -0.65
N GLN A 103 -13.87 -20.82 0.16
CA GLN A 103 -12.47 -20.72 -0.29
C GLN A 103 -12.04 -21.89 -1.17
N PHE A 104 -12.59 -23.09 -0.93
CA PHE A 104 -12.27 -24.31 -1.65
C PHE A 104 -13.52 -24.98 -2.25
N PRO A 105 -14.16 -24.37 -3.27
CA PRO A 105 -15.38 -24.92 -3.88
C PRO A 105 -15.17 -26.33 -4.45
N GLN A 106 -13.96 -26.64 -4.93
CA GLN A 106 -13.62 -27.92 -5.55
C GLN A 106 -13.47 -29.06 -4.53
N GLU A 107 -13.09 -28.77 -3.28
CA GLU A 107 -12.94 -29.80 -2.22
C GLU A 107 -14.25 -30.05 -1.46
N THR A 108 -15.29 -29.26 -1.74
CA THR A 108 -16.60 -29.35 -1.06
C THR A 108 -17.44 -30.55 -1.54
N HIS A 109 -17.01 -31.25 -2.60
CA HIS A 109 -17.72 -32.36 -3.24
C HIS A 109 -17.25 -33.76 -2.83
N LEU A 110 -16.32 -33.87 -1.87
CA LEU A 110 -15.92 -35.13 -1.24
C LEU A 110 -16.71 -35.38 0.06
#